data_AF-Q4C350-F1
#
_entry.id   AF-Q4C350-F1
#
_cell.length_a   1.000
_cell.length_b   1.000
_cell.length_c   1.000
_cell.angle_alpha   90.00
_cell.angle_beta   90.00
_cell.angle_gamma   90.00
#
_symmetry.space_group_name_H-M   'P 1'
#
loop_
_entity.id
_entity.type
_entity.pdbx_description
1 polymer ?
#
loop_
_entity_poly.entity_id
_entity_poly.type
_entity_poly.pdbx_seq_one_letter_code
_entity_poly.pdbx_strand_id
1 'polypeptide(L)'
;MDIVLKIGEQDISSVELYPLLAQYRLLPQLAKQIIIDQAIASITCTPEESTVAKQRFYQKQQIADENQLKVWLDHHGMTPEQLEKLTVRDLKIEKFKQLTWADKLDPYFVKCKGQLDRVLSNVRDN
;
A
#
# COMPACT_ATOMS: atom_id res chain seq x y z
N MET A 1 2.43 31.82 9.34
CA MET A 1 1.82 31.02 8.26
C MET A 1 2.86 29.98 7.94
N ASP A 2 2.65 28.73 8.37
CA ASP A 2 3.66 27.68 8.28
C ASP A 2 3.53 26.97 6.92
N ILE A 3 4.61 26.93 6.16
CA ILE A 3 4.66 26.26 4.85
C ILE A 3 4.88 24.78 5.13
N VAL A 4 3.88 23.96 4.81
CA VAL A 4 3.90 22.52 5.13
C VAL A 4 4.30 21.66 3.94
N LEU A 5 4.22 22.19 2.73
CA LEU A 5 4.54 21.45 1.51
C LEU A 5 4.98 22.42 0.41
N LYS A 6 6.04 22.07 -0.32
CA LYS A 6 6.49 22.80 -1.51
C LYS A 6 6.45 21.88 -2.72
N ILE A 7 5.77 22.31 -3.79
CA ILE A 7 5.68 21.57 -5.05
C ILE A 7 6.12 22.51 -6.18
N GLY A 8 7.32 22.28 -6.72
CA GLY A 8 7.94 23.22 -7.67
C GLY A 8 8.13 24.59 -7.02
N GLU A 9 7.55 25.63 -7.63
CA GLU A 9 7.57 27.01 -7.12
C GLU A 9 6.37 27.34 -6.20
N GLN A 10 5.47 26.39 -5.98
CA GLN A 10 4.28 26.61 -5.16
C GLN A 10 4.54 26.20 -3.71
N ASP A 11 4.51 27.20 -2.82
CA ASP A 11 4.48 26.99 -1.38
C ASP A 11 3.02 26.82 -0.92
N ILE A 12 2.74 25.74 -0.19
CA ILE A 12 1.40 25.39 0.29
C ILE A 12 1.41 25.48 1.81
N SER A 13 0.56 26.35 2.35
CA SER A 13 0.38 26.48 3.79
C SER A 13 -0.56 25.40 4.36
N SER A 14 -0.51 25.21 5.68
CA SER A 14 -1.39 24.25 6.38
C SER A 14 -2.88 24.48 6.14
N VAL A 15 -3.30 25.73 5.95
CA VAL A 15 -4.70 26.11 5.71
C VAL A 15 -5.13 25.87 4.26
N GLU A 16 -4.20 25.86 3.31
CA GLU A 16 -4.46 25.64 1.88
C GLU A 16 -4.45 24.15 1.52
N LEU A 17 -3.73 23.33 2.30
CA LEU A 17 -3.55 21.92 2.01
C LEU A 17 -4.89 21.15 1.94
N TYR A 18 -5.78 21.35 2.92
CA TYR A 18 -7.07 20.64 2.94
C TYR A 18 -7.98 21.01 1.76
N PRO A 19 -8.23 22.31 1.45
CA PRO A 19 -8.93 22.71 0.24
C PRO A 19 -8.33 22.11 -1.04
N LEU A 20 -7.00 22.07 -1.14
CA LEU A 20 -6.31 21.52 -2.30
C LEU A 20 -6.56 20.01 -2.46
N LEU A 21 -6.46 19.25 -1.36
CA LEU A 21 -6.80 17.82 -1.34
C LEU A 21 -8.26 17.56 -1.74
N ALA A 22 -9.18 18.42 -1.31
CA ALA A 22 -10.59 18.34 -1.69
C ALA A 22 -10.79 18.65 -3.19
N GLN A 23 -10.17 19.71 -3.68
CA GLN A 23 -10.23 20.15 -5.08
C GLN A 23 -9.76 19.04 -6.04
N TYR A 24 -8.65 18.37 -5.71
CA TYR A 24 -8.13 17.24 -6.50
C TYR A 24 -8.79 15.89 -6.18
N ARG A 25 -9.81 15.86 -5.31
CA ARG A 25 -10.54 14.64 -4.89
C ARG A 25 -9.60 13.55 -4.34
N LEU A 26 -8.56 13.96 -3.63
CA LEU A 26 -7.58 13.08 -3.01
C LEU A 26 -8.01 12.63 -1.61
N LEU A 27 -8.96 13.33 -0.98
CA LEU A 27 -9.49 12.97 0.35
C LEU A 27 -9.97 11.51 0.47
N PRO A 28 -10.75 10.95 -0.48
CA PRO A 28 -11.16 9.54 -0.39
C PRO A 28 -9.97 8.57 -0.47
N GLN A 29 -8.94 8.91 -1.25
CA GLN A 29 -7.73 8.09 -1.35
C GLN A 29 -6.94 8.13 -0.05
N LEU A 30 -6.77 9.31 0.54
CA LEU A 30 -6.12 9.49 1.84
C LEU A 30 -6.87 8.72 2.94
N ALA A 31 -8.20 8.86 3.00
CA ALA A 31 -9.05 8.16 3.95
C ALA A 31 -8.90 6.63 3.81
N LYS A 32 -8.88 6.11 2.57
CA LYS A 32 -8.62 4.68 2.33
C LYS A 32 -7.28 4.24 2.89
N GLN A 33 -6.21 5.00 2.68
CA GLN A 33 -4.89 4.65 3.21
C GLN A 33 -4.89 4.64 4.74
N ILE A 34 -5.52 5.63 5.38
CA ILE A 34 -5.64 5.70 6.85
C ILE A 34 -6.41 4.50 7.40
N ILE A 35 -7.53 4.12 6.76
CA ILE A 35 -8.34 2.98 7.19
C ILE A 35 -7.55 1.67 7.06
N ILE A 36 -6.78 1.50 5.98
CA ILE A 36 -5.90 0.34 5.82
C ILE A 36 -4.85 0.32 6.94
N ASP A 37 -4.22 1.44 7.24
CA ASP A 37 -3.24 1.54 8.33
C ASP A 37 -3.82 1.17 9.68
N GLN A 38 -5.05 1.61 9.96
CA GLN A 38 -5.77 1.24 11.18
C GLN A 38 -6.07 -0.26 11.22
N ALA A 39 -6.50 -0.85 10.10
CA ALA A 39 -6.81 -2.28 10.02
C ALA A 39 -5.58 -3.16 10.25
N ILE A 40 -4.40 -2.72 9.79
CA ILE A 40 -3.15 -3.47 9.94
C ILE A 40 -2.35 -3.10 11.20
N ALA A 41 -2.83 -2.14 12.01
CA ALA A 41 -2.09 -1.64 13.18
C ALA A 41 -1.81 -2.73 14.22
N SER A 42 -2.74 -3.69 14.38
CA SER A 42 -2.61 -4.84 15.29
C SER A 42 -1.68 -5.93 14.77
N ILE A 43 -1.26 -5.88 13.51
CA ILE A 43 -0.38 -6.88 12.91
C ILE A 43 1.06 -6.61 13.30
N THR A 44 1.66 -7.61 13.95
CA THR A 44 3.06 -7.60 14.36
C THR A 44 3.95 -8.25 13.29
N CYS A 45 5.15 -7.71 13.14
CA CYS A 45 6.21 -8.26 12.30
C CYS A 45 7.40 -8.57 13.19
N THR A 46 8.04 -9.71 12.96
CA THR A 46 9.31 -10.00 13.62
C THR A 46 10.43 -9.12 13.03
N PRO A 47 11.57 -8.98 13.72
CA PRO A 47 12.72 -8.24 13.18
C PRO A 47 13.23 -8.82 11.84
N GLU A 48 13.22 -10.15 11.70
CA GLU A 48 13.64 -10.86 10.49
C GLU A 48 12.68 -10.56 9.32
N GLU A 49 11.38 -10.67 9.57
CA GLU A 49 10.32 -10.32 8.61
C GLU A 49 10.46 -8.87 8.11
N SER A 50 10.74 -7.95 9.04
CA SER A 50 10.88 -6.52 8.74
C SER A 50 12.14 -6.25 7.90
N THR A 51 13.24 -6.94 8.19
CA THR A 51 14.48 -6.85 7.41
C THR A 51 14.29 -7.33 5.98
N VAL A 52 13.62 -8.47 5.79
CA VAL A 52 13.31 -9.00 4.47
C VAL A 52 12.36 -8.08 3.70
N ALA A 53 11.34 -7.52 4.37
CA ALA A 53 10.41 -6.59 3.76
C ALA A 53 11.12 -5.30 3.29
N LYS A 54 12.03 -4.76 4.12
CA LYS A 54 12.87 -3.61 3.78
C LYS A 54 13.77 -3.89 2.58
N GLN A 55 14.46 -5.02 2.54
CA GLN A 55 15.29 -5.40 1.39
C GLN A 55 14.47 -5.51 0.10
N ARG A 56 13.30 -6.15 0.15
CA ARG A 56 12.39 -6.25 -1.00
C ARG A 56 11.89 -4.88 -1.45
N PHE A 57 11.57 -3.99 -0.50
CA PHE A 57 11.15 -2.63 -0.82
C PHE A 57 12.25 -1.87 -1.56
N TYR A 58 13.49 -1.93 -1.03
CA TYR A 58 14.64 -1.24 -1.61
C TYR A 58 14.94 -1.76 -3.02
N GLN A 59 14.88 -3.08 -3.22
CA GLN A 59 15.02 -3.69 -4.54
C GLN A 59 13.93 -3.23 -5.51
N LYS A 60 12.65 -3.20 -5.09
CA LYS A 60 11.53 -2.73 -5.92
C LYS A 60 11.67 -1.26 -6.31
N GLN A 61 12.13 -0.42 -5.38
CA GLN A 61 12.34 1.02 -5.60
C GLN A 61 13.71 1.34 -6.23
N GLN A 62 14.53 0.32 -6.52
CA GLN A 62 15.89 0.47 -7.06
C GLN A 62 16.81 1.34 -6.20
N ILE A 63 16.62 1.29 -4.88
CA ILE A 63 17.46 2.00 -3.90
C ILE A 63 18.63 1.08 -3.53
N ALA A 64 19.81 1.38 -4.04
CA ALA A 64 21.04 0.62 -3.84
C ALA A 64 21.96 1.22 -2.76
N ASP A 65 21.86 2.52 -2.50
CA ASP A 65 22.75 3.24 -1.57
C ASP A 65 22.04 4.37 -0.81
N GLU A 66 22.73 4.93 0.19
CA GLU A 66 22.19 5.99 1.05
C GLU A 66 21.92 7.31 0.31
N ASN A 67 22.63 7.61 -0.78
CA ASN A 67 22.39 8.82 -1.56
C ASN A 67 21.09 8.68 -2.35
N GLN A 68 20.87 7.53 -2.98
CA GLN A 68 19.61 7.20 -3.64
C GLN A 68 18.44 7.20 -2.67
N LEU A 69 18.66 6.72 -1.44
CA LEU A 69 17.65 6.74 -0.38
C LEU A 69 17.25 8.18 -0.02
N LYS A 70 18.21 9.09 0.15
CA LYS A 70 17.94 10.51 0.45
C LYS A 70 17.16 11.17 -0.68
N VAL A 71 17.59 10.98 -1.92
CA VAL A 71 16.88 11.52 -3.10
C VAL A 71 15.46 10.98 -3.17
N TRP A 72 15.25 9.70 -2.87
CA TRP A 72 13.93 9.09 -2.84
C TRP A 72 13.05 9.70 -1.74
N LEU A 73 13.58 9.85 -0.52
CA LEU A 73 12.84 10.47 0.59
C LEU A 73 12.43 11.91 0.27
N ASP A 74 13.36 12.71 -0.27
CA ASP A 74 13.10 14.10 -0.64
C ASP A 74 12.06 14.19 -1.76
N HIS A 75 12.20 13.36 -2.81
CA HIS A 75 11.25 13.30 -3.93
C HIS A 75 9.84 12.93 -3.47
N HIS A 76 9.73 12.03 -2.48
CA HIS A 76 8.45 11.58 -1.93
C HIS A 76 7.96 12.41 -0.74
N GLY A 77 8.72 13.42 -0.30
CA GLY A 77 8.40 14.23 0.89
C GLY A 77 8.22 13.38 2.16
N MET A 78 8.99 12.30 2.28
CA MET A 78 8.87 11.32 3.36
C MET A 78 10.01 11.45 4.36
N THR A 79 9.67 11.19 5.62
CA THR A 79 10.64 11.04 6.70
C THR A 79 11.15 9.59 6.80
N PRO A 80 12.34 9.36 7.38
CA PRO A 80 12.83 8.01 7.65
C PRO A 80 11.85 7.18 8.49
N GLU A 81 11.15 7.77 9.48
CA GLU A 81 10.18 7.02 10.27
C GLU A 81 8.95 6.59 9.46
N GLN A 82 8.52 7.40 8.48
CA GLN A 82 7.45 7.03 7.55
C GLN A 82 7.90 5.92 6.60
N LEU A 83 9.15 5.95 6.14
CA LEU A 83 9.71 4.90 5.31
C LEU A 83 9.75 3.55 6.05
N GLU A 84 10.20 3.51 7.31
CA GLU A 84 10.21 2.26 8.09
C GLU A 84 8.81 1.65 8.26
N LYS A 85 7.76 2.49 8.33
CA LYS A 85 6.37 2.00 8.33
C LYS A 85 5.95 1.50 6.95
N LEU A 86 6.40 2.16 5.89
CA LEU A 86 6.06 1.83 4.51
C LEU A 86 6.69 0.50 4.06
N THR A 87 7.93 0.23 4.45
CA THR A 87 8.66 -1.00 4.07
C THR A 87 7.97 -2.27 4.55
N VAL A 88 7.30 -2.23 5.71
CA VAL A 88 6.58 -3.36 6.30
C VAL A 88 5.08 -3.38 5.98
N ARG A 89 4.55 -2.29 5.39
CA ARG A 89 3.11 -2.12 5.13
C ARG A 89 2.54 -3.26 4.29
N ASP A 90 3.20 -3.57 3.17
CA ASP A 90 2.77 -4.65 2.26
C ASP A 90 2.70 -6.00 2.98
N LEU A 91 3.72 -6.31 3.79
CA LEU A 91 3.76 -7.55 4.56
C LEU A 91 2.62 -7.62 5.57
N LYS A 92 2.36 -6.53 6.29
CA LYS A 92 1.24 -6.46 7.25
C LYS A 92 -0.11 -6.63 6.57
N ILE A 93 -0.29 -6.06 5.37
CA ILE A 93 -1.50 -6.24 4.57
C ILE A 93 -1.69 -7.72 4.19
N GLU A 94 -0.63 -8.41 3.75
CA GLU A 94 -0.72 -9.83 3.41
C GLU A 94 -1.05 -10.69 4.64
N LYS A 95 -0.41 -10.43 5.78
CA LYS A 95 -0.73 -11.12 7.05
C LYS A 95 -2.17 -10.85 7.49
N PHE A 96 -2.63 -9.60 7.41
CA PHE A 96 -4.02 -9.24 7.69
C PHE A 96 -5.00 -10.01 6.80
N LYS A 97 -4.70 -10.13 5.49
CA LYS A 97 -5.53 -10.88 4.55
C LYS A 97 -5.64 -12.35 4.94
N GLN A 98 -4.50 -12.98 5.23
CA GLN A 98 -4.46 -14.37 5.65
C GLN A 98 -5.27 -14.57 6.94
N LEU A 99 -5.07 -13.73 7.96
CA LEU A 99 -5.79 -13.85 9.23
C LEU A 99 -7.30 -13.62 9.11
N THR A 100 -7.76 -12.79 8.17
CA THR A 100 -9.18 -12.41 8.05
C THR A 100 -9.99 -13.35 7.16
N TRP A 101 -9.34 -13.95 6.16
CA TRP A 101 -10.02 -14.68 5.09
C TRP A 101 -9.47 -16.07 4.77
N ALA A 102 -8.31 -16.51 5.29
CA ALA A 102 -7.75 -17.82 4.90
C ALA A 102 -8.72 -18.98 5.16
N ASP A 103 -9.43 -18.94 6.28
CA ASP A 103 -10.47 -19.88 6.68
C ASP A 103 -11.75 -19.82 5.83
N LYS A 104 -11.97 -18.71 5.12
CA LYS A 104 -13.16 -18.46 4.29
C LYS A 104 -12.93 -18.72 2.81
N LEU A 105 -11.67 -18.84 2.38
CA LEU A 105 -11.31 -19.03 0.98
C LEU A 105 -11.74 -20.40 0.46
N ASP A 106 -11.56 -21.48 1.21
CA ASP A 106 -11.89 -22.84 0.76
C ASP A 106 -13.41 -23.03 0.50
N PRO A 107 -14.32 -22.67 1.43
CA PRO A 107 -15.76 -22.76 1.16
C PRO A 107 -16.20 -21.84 0.01
N TYR A 108 -15.60 -20.66 -0.11
CA TYR A 108 -15.89 -19.71 -1.18
C TYR A 108 -15.43 -20.23 -2.55
N PHE A 109 -14.23 -20.81 -2.62
CA PHE A 109 -13.70 -21.42 -3.85
C PHE A 109 -14.58 -22.58 -4.32
N VAL A 110 -15.01 -23.47 -3.42
CA VAL A 110 -15.95 -24.57 -3.75
C VAL A 110 -17.27 -24.02 -4.32
N LYS A 111 -17.78 -22.92 -3.76
CA LYS A 111 -19.01 -22.26 -4.26
C LYS A 111 -18.81 -21.65 -5.65
N CYS A 112 -17.65 -21.07 -5.93
CA CYS A 112 -17.32 -20.48 -7.24
C CYS A 112 -16.91 -21.53 -8.28
N LYS A 113 -16.38 -22.69 -7.88
CA LYS A 113 -15.94 -23.77 -8.77
C LYS A 113 -17.05 -24.22 -9.73
N GLY A 114 -18.27 -24.38 -9.23
CA GLY A 114 -19.42 -24.75 -10.08
C GLY A 114 -19.80 -23.71 -11.15
N GLN A 115 -19.38 -22.44 -10.99
CA GLN A 115 -19.60 -21.38 -11.98
C GLN A 115 -18.41 -21.24 -12.95
N LEU A 116 -17.20 -21.62 -12.51
CA LEU A 116 -15.95 -21.54 -13.29
C LEU A 116 -15.69 -22.80 -14.12
N ASP A 117 -16.20 -23.97 -13.70
CA ASP A 117 -16.10 -25.24 -14.45
C ASP A 117 -16.99 -25.27 -15.72
N ARG A 118 -17.64 -24.17 -16.11
CA ARG A 118 -18.62 -24.12 -17.22
C ARG A 118 -18.07 -23.73 -18.60
N VAL A 119 -16.76 -23.75 -18.80
CA VAL A 119 -16.15 -23.50 -20.12
C VAL A 119 -15.10 -24.59 -20.31
N LEU A 120 -15.41 -25.72 -20.97
CA LEU A 120 -15.22 -25.92 -22.40
C LEU A 120 -16.06 -27.13 -22.86
N SER A 121 -17.19 -26.89 -23.52
CA SER A 121 -17.79 -27.90 -24.42
C SER A 121 -18.46 -27.19 -25.59
N ASN A 122 -17.66 -26.43 -26.34
CA ASN A 122 -18.00 -26.02 -27.70
C ASN A 122 -17.23 -26.91 -28.69
N VAL A 123 -17.43 -28.22 -28.61
CA VAL A 123 -17.30 -29.07 -29.80
C VAL A 123 -18.68 -29.08 -30.42
N ARG A 124 -18.86 -28.24 -31.43
CA ARG A 124 -20.02 -28.31 -32.31
C ARG A 124 -19.56 -29.09 -33.53
N ASP A 125 -19.90 -30.38 -33.54
CA ASP A 125 -19.97 -31.15 -34.77
C ASP A 125 -20.90 -30.43 -35.75
N ASN A 126 -20.37 -30.04 -36.91
CA ASN A 126 -21.04 -30.15 -38.21
C ASN A 126 -20.05 -29.92 -39.35
#